data_AF-A0A3A1Y7Q5-F1
#
_entry.id   AF-A0A3A1Y7Q5-F1
#
_cell.length_a   1.000
_cell.length_b   1.000
_cell.length_c   1.000
_cell.angle_alpha   90.00
_cell.angle_beta   90.00
_cell.angle_gamma   90.00
#
_symmetry.space_group_name_H-M   'P 1'
#
loop_
_entity.id
_entity.type
_entity.pdbx_description
1 polymer ?
#
loop_
_entity_poly.entity_id
_entity_poly.type
_entity_poly.pdbx_seq_one_letter_code
_entity_poly.pdbx_strand_id
1 'polypeptide(L)'
;MPNPQHLALAPLAYFAARGELIALDSAISTALEAGFTPSQIQEVFLHQYAYAGFPRAINALNTLDQVLANQGIALPTPQGKAYDPQVDYYQLGEQVFPTLFKVPVPTYLQNFAGIDAALKAHLFGYLFSRQEILPALERELITVSTLAALENVQPQLRGHLFAVKNLGYSQEQSLAYFRSLASINPKVATQAKELIQQVYAEAA
;
A
#
# COMPACT_ATOMS: atom_id res chain seq x y z
N MET A 1 -13.99 6.23 -14.93
CA MET A 1 -13.09 7.33 -14.49
C MET A 1 -12.45 6.91 -13.18
N PRO A 2 -11.11 6.90 -13.08
CA PRO A 2 -10.41 6.58 -11.83
C PRO A 2 -10.72 7.63 -10.75
N ASN A 3 -10.84 7.19 -9.50
CA ASN A 3 -11.03 8.10 -8.36
C ASN A 3 -9.76 8.96 -8.20
N PRO A 4 -9.84 10.31 -8.21
CA PRO A 4 -8.67 11.18 -8.04
C PRO A 4 -7.88 10.89 -6.76
N GLN A 5 -8.57 10.50 -5.67
CA GLN A 5 -7.89 10.13 -4.42
C GLN A 5 -7.07 8.85 -4.57
N HIS A 6 -7.55 7.86 -5.33
CA HIS A 6 -6.76 6.68 -5.64
C HIS A 6 -5.49 7.05 -6.40
N LEU A 7 -5.57 7.92 -7.41
CA LEU A 7 -4.38 8.33 -8.17
C LEU A 7 -3.33 9.04 -7.29
N ALA A 8 -3.75 9.81 -6.29
CA ALA A 8 -2.84 10.51 -5.38
C ALA A 8 -2.06 9.56 -4.43
N LEU A 9 -2.55 8.33 -4.19
CA LEU A 9 -1.82 7.33 -3.39
C LEU A 9 -0.54 6.84 -4.08
N ALA A 10 -0.54 6.79 -5.42
CA ALA A 10 0.56 6.24 -6.18
C ALA A 10 1.89 6.97 -5.95
N PRO A 11 2.00 8.31 -6.12
CA PRO A 11 3.26 9.01 -5.89
C PRO A 11 3.69 8.97 -4.41
N LEU A 12 2.75 8.99 -3.45
CA LEU A 12 3.08 8.88 -2.02
C LEU A 12 3.82 7.57 -1.72
N ALA A 13 3.22 6.44 -2.10
CA ALA A 13 3.78 5.12 -1.86
C ALA A 13 5.10 4.92 -2.63
N TYR A 14 5.14 5.33 -3.90
CA TYR A 14 6.31 5.20 -4.76
C TYR A 14 7.53 5.96 -4.22
N PHE A 15 7.38 7.25 -3.93
CA PHE A 15 8.50 8.07 -3.45
C PHE A 15 8.93 7.70 -2.03
N ALA A 16 7.99 7.31 -1.16
CA ALA A 16 8.33 6.80 0.16
C ALA A 16 9.17 5.52 0.07
N ALA A 17 8.77 4.57 -0.78
CA ALA A 17 9.51 3.32 -0.99
C ALA A 17 10.94 3.54 -1.51
N ARG A 18 11.12 4.50 -2.42
CA ARG A 18 12.45 4.88 -2.94
C ARG A 18 13.23 5.81 -2.02
N GLY A 19 12.55 6.43 -1.05
CA GLY A 19 13.06 7.46 -0.17
C GLY A 19 13.51 8.73 -0.90
N GLU A 20 12.75 9.12 -1.91
CA GLU A 20 12.95 10.36 -2.68
C GLU A 20 12.22 11.51 -1.98
N LEU A 21 12.77 11.95 -0.84
CA LEU A 21 12.06 12.82 0.12
C LEU A 21 11.63 14.18 -0.45
N ILE A 22 12.40 14.76 -1.37
CA ILE A 22 12.04 16.04 -2.02
C ILE A 22 10.79 15.87 -2.89
N ALA A 23 10.72 14.78 -3.67
CA ALA A 23 9.55 14.49 -4.48
C ALA A 23 8.36 14.06 -3.61
N LEU A 24 8.63 13.38 -2.50
CA LEU A 24 7.63 13.00 -1.51
C LEU A 24 6.95 14.21 -0.85
N ASP A 25 7.71 15.26 -0.50
CA ASP A 25 7.16 16.53 0.03
C ASP A 25 6.08 17.10 -0.90
N SER A 26 6.41 17.21 -2.20
CA SER A 26 5.45 17.68 -3.20
C SER A 26 4.25 16.75 -3.32
N ALA A 27 4.46 15.43 -3.30
CA ALA A 27 3.37 14.46 -3.35
C ALA A 27 2.44 14.53 -2.13
N ILE A 28 2.98 14.80 -0.93
CA ILE A 28 2.19 15.02 0.29
C ILE A 28 1.30 16.26 0.13
N SER A 29 1.87 17.37 -0.36
CA SER A 29 1.11 18.60 -0.61
C SER A 29 -0.04 18.36 -1.59
N THR A 30 0.22 17.68 -2.71
CA THR A 30 -0.83 17.30 -3.68
C THR A 30 -1.89 16.38 -3.08
N ALA A 31 -1.51 15.44 -2.20
CA ALA A 31 -2.48 14.56 -1.54
C ALA A 31 -3.40 15.34 -0.58
N LEU A 32 -2.86 16.27 0.20
CA LEU A 32 -3.64 17.16 1.07
C LEU A 32 -4.63 18.00 0.25
N GLU A 33 -4.20 18.57 -0.88
CA GLU A 33 -5.07 19.29 -1.83
C GLU A 33 -6.15 18.41 -2.45
N ALA A 34 -5.87 17.13 -2.66
CA ALA A 34 -6.84 16.13 -3.12
C ALA A 34 -7.80 15.64 -2.00
N GLY A 35 -7.72 16.24 -0.81
CA GLY A 35 -8.62 16.00 0.31
C GLY A 35 -8.22 14.84 1.22
N PHE A 36 -6.98 14.35 1.14
CA PHE A 36 -6.48 13.42 2.15
C PHE A 36 -6.29 14.13 3.49
N THR A 37 -6.71 13.46 4.55
CA THR A 37 -6.38 13.90 5.91
C THR A 37 -4.93 13.52 6.26
N PRO A 38 -4.28 14.26 7.16
CA PRO A 38 -2.98 13.87 7.71
C PRO A 38 -2.95 12.43 8.25
N SER A 39 -4.03 11.98 8.93
CA SER A 39 -4.15 10.61 9.43
C SER A 39 -4.15 9.55 8.33
N GLN A 40 -4.78 9.81 7.18
CA GLN A 40 -4.74 8.89 6.05
C GLN A 40 -3.33 8.79 5.46
N ILE A 41 -2.63 9.91 5.31
CA ILE A 41 -1.25 9.91 4.81
C ILE A 41 -0.30 9.20 5.79
N GLN A 42 -0.51 9.37 7.10
CA GLN A 42 0.23 8.60 8.12
C GLN A 42 0.04 7.08 7.93
N GLU A 43 -1.18 6.61 7.68
CA GLU A 43 -1.43 5.19 7.42
C GLU A 43 -0.80 4.71 6.10
N VAL A 44 -0.69 5.57 5.07
CA VAL A 44 0.07 5.25 3.84
C VAL A 44 1.53 4.95 4.16
N PHE A 45 2.17 5.81 4.97
CA PHE A 45 3.58 5.71 5.33
C PHE A 45 3.86 4.63 6.37
N LEU A 46 2.95 4.42 7.31
CA LEU A 46 2.98 3.28 8.22
C LEU A 46 2.96 1.97 7.41
N HIS A 47 2.09 1.84 6.43
CA HIS A 47 2.02 0.63 5.59
C HIS A 47 3.35 0.29 4.89
N GLN A 48 4.20 1.29 4.63
CA GLN A 48 5.50 1.09 3.98
C GLN A 48 6.46 0.23 4.79
N TYR A 49 6.41 0.19 6.14
CA TYR A 49 7.44 -0.54 6.89
C TYR A 49 7.47 -2.03 6.53
N ALA A 50 6.32 -2.59 6.14
CA ALA A 50 6.19 -4.00 5.80
C ALA A 50 6.80 -4.35 4.43
N TYR A 51 6.88 -3.39 3.53
CA TYR A 51 7.29 -3.61 2.13
C TYR A 51 8.60 -2.91 1.76
N ALA A 52 8.84 -1.70 2.27
CA ALA A 52 10.02 -0.88 2.03
C ALA A 52 10.93 -0.72 3.27
N GLY A 53 10.53 -1.30 4.41
CA GLY A 53 11.29 -1.31 5.65
C GLY A 53 11.08 -0.07 6.54
N PHE A 54 11.33 -0.25 7.84
CA PHE A 54 11.19 0.81 8.85
C PHE A 54 11.92 2.12 8.50
N PRO A 55 13.17 2.13 8.00
CA PRO A 55 13.85 3.40 7.72
C PRO A 55 13.12 4.27 6.70
N ARG A 56 12.58 3.67 5.63
CA ARG A 56 11.82 4.41 4.61
C ARG A 56 10.47 4.91 5.15
N ALA A 57 9.78 4.08 5.93
CA ALA A 57 8.53 4.44 6.57
C ALA A 57 8.69 5.63 7.55
N ILE A 58 9.68 5.58 8.42
CA ILE A 58 9.98 6.63 9.41
C ILE A 58 10.38 7.92 8.71
N ASN A 59 11.23 7.86 7.68
CA ASN A 59 11.61 9.05 6.93
C ASN A 59 10.40 9.72 6.27
N ALA A 60 9.49 8.92 5.68
CA ALA A 60 8.27 9.45 5.07
C ALA A 60 7.34 10.11 6.11
N LEU A 61 7.19 9.52 7.30
CA LEU A 61 6.44 10.12 8.42
C LEU A 61 7.07 11.45 8.88
N ASN A 62 8.39 11.51 9.01
CA ASN A 62 9.08 12.76 9.36
C ASN A 62 8.91 13.84 8.27
N THR A 63 8.90 13.45 6.99
CA THR A 63 8.61 14.38 5.88
C THR A 63 7.18 14.90 5.96
N LEU A 64 6.20 14.05 6.31
CA LEU A 64 4.82 14.51 6.57
C LEU A 64 4.78 15.57 7.66
N ASP A 65 5.41 15.31 8.81
CA ASP A 65 5.42 16.25 9.94
C ASP A 65 5.99 17.61 9.53
N GLN A 66 7.05 17.63 8.71
CA GLN A 66 7.63 18.85 8.15
C GLN A 66 6.68 19.60 7.22
N VAL A 67 6.03 18.89 6.29
CA VAL A 67 5.06 19.50 5.36
C VAL A 67 3.88 20.11 6.13
N LEU A 68 3.33 19.39 7.10
CA LEU A 68 2.23 19.88 7.94
C LEU A 68 2.63 21.15 8.71
N ALA A 69 3.82 21.14 9.32
CA ALA A 69 4.34 22.31 10.03
C ALA A 69 4.51 23.53 9.10
N ASN A 70 5.06 23.32 7.90
CA ASN A 70 5.26 24.39 6.90
C ASN A 70 3.93 24.97 6.39
N GLN A 71 2.88 24.16 6.32
CA GLN A 71 1.54 24.59 5.91
C GLN A 71 0.68 25.10 7.08
N GLY A 72 1.21 25.14 8.31
CA GLY A 72 0.45 25.55 9.50
C GLY A 72 -0.66 24.56 9.89
N ILE A 73 -0.55 23.30 9.47
CA ILE A 73 -1.50 22.22 9.79
C ILE A 73 -1.01 21.51 11.06
N ALA A 74 -1.88 21.37 12.05
CA ALA A 74 -1.56 20.65 13.27
C ALA A 74 -1.38 19.14 13.02
N LEU A 75 -0.46 18.52 13.76
CA LEU A 75 -0.30 17.07 13.73
C LEU A 75 -1.61 16.38 14.17
N PRO A 76 -2.06 15.34 13.45
CA PRO A 76 -3.25 14.61 13.84
C PRO A 76 -3.01 13.84 15.14
N THR A 77 -4.07 13.67 15.93
CA THR A 77 -4.06 12.63 16.97
C THR A 77 -4.07 11.26 16.28
N PRO A 78 -3.32 10.25 16.76
CA PRO A 78 -3.38 8.90 16.20
C PRO A 78 -4.82 8.38 16.18
N GLN A 79 -5.33 8.04 15.00
CA GLN A 79 -6.72 7.58 14.80
C GLN A 79 -6.83 6.08 14.53
N GLY A 80 -5.74 5.41 14.12
CA GLY A 80 -5.74 3.99 13.82
C GLY A 80 -5.70 3.13 15.08
N LYS A 81 -6.33 1.96 15.05
CA LYS A 81 -6.42 1.05 16.20
C LYS A 81 -5.04 0.69 16.74
N ALA A 82 -4.73 0.94 18.00
CA ALA A 82 -3.46 0.50 18.57
C ALA A 82 -3.32 -1.04 18.53
N TYR A 83 -2.08 -1.54 18.61
CA TYR A 83 -1.85 -2.96 18.82
C TYR A 83 -2.47 -3.39 20.15
N ASP A 84 -3.28 -4.46 20.12
CA ASP A 84 -3.93 -5.03 21.28
C ASP A 84 -3.41 -6.46 21.52
N PRO A 85 -2.67 -6.72 22.62
CA PRO A 85 -2.14 -8.04 22.91
C PRO A 85 -3.21 -9.10 23.21
N GLN A 86 -4.48 -8.70 23.38
CA GLN A 86 -5.59 -9.63 23.58
C GLN A 86 -6.18 -10.16 22.26
N VAL A 87 -5.86 -9.52 21.13
CA VAL A 87 -6.36 -9.94 19.81
C VAL A 87 -5.50 -11.08 19.27
N ASP A 88 -6.15 -12.17 18.85
CA ASP A 88 -5.50 -13.22 18.07
C ASP A 88 -5.28 -12.76 16.63
N TYR A 89 -4.21 -11.98 16.44
CA TYR A 89 -3.85 -11.47 15.13
C TYR A 89 -3.44 -12.59 14.16
N TYR A 90 -2.92 -13.72 14.65
CA TYR A 90 -2.56 -14.82 13.77
C TYR A 90 -3.82 -15.39 13.10
N GLN A 91 -4.84 -15.70 13.89
CA GLN A 91 -6.14 -16.15 13.40
C GLN A 91 -6.79 -15.10 12.50
N LEU A 92 -6.73 -13.82 12.87
CA LEU A 92 -7.27 -12.73 12.04
C LEU A 92 -6.57 -12.66 10.68
N GLY A 93 -5.24 -12.85 10.63
CA GLY A 93 -4.50 -12.89 9.37
C GLY A 93 -4.92 -14.05 8.46
N GLU A 94 -5.18 -15.23 9.03
CA GLU A 94 -5.72 -16.37 8.30
C GLU A 94 -7.11 -16.12 7.72
N GLN A 95 -7.88 -15.21 8.32
CA GLN A 95 -9.19 -14.78 7.81
C GLN A 95 -9.07 -13.65 6.78
N VAL A 96 -8.21 -12.65 7.02
CA VAL A 96 -8.04 -11.50 6.13
C VAL A 96 -7.46 -11.92 4.78
N PHE A 97 -6.44 -12.77 4.76
CA PHE A 97 -5.77 -13.14 3.50
C PHE A 97 -6.74 -13.71 2.45
N PRO A 98 -7.59 -14.70 2.74
CA PRO A 98 -8.55 -15.22 1.75
C PRO A 98 -9.59 -14.18 1.28
N THR A 99 -9.88 -13.14 2.06
CA THR A 99 -10.79 -12.07 1.60
C THR A 99 -10.20 -11.26 0.45
N LEU A 100 -8.87 -11.04 0.49
CA LEU A 100 -8.09 -10.29 -0.49
C LEU A 100 -7.73 -11.16 -1.70
N PHE A 101 -7.15 -12.34 -1.45
CA PHE A 101 -6.57 -13.17 -2.52
C PHE A 101 -7.53 -14.23 -3.08
N LYS A 102 -8.70 -14.46 -2.45
CA LYS A 102 -9.68 -15.51 -2.81
C LYS A 102 -9.13 -16.93 -2.84
N VAL A 103 -8.00 -17.14 -2.18
CA VAL A 103 -7.35 -18.44 -1.99
C VAL A 103 -6.90 -18.56 -0.54
N PRO A 104 -6.75 -19.79 0.01
CA PRO A 104 -6.18 -19.97 1.34
C PRO A 104 -4.73 -19.48 1.40
N VAL A 105 -4.25 -19.16 2.60
CA VAL A 105 -2.84 -18.85 2.83
C VAL A 105 -1.98 -20.04 2.34
N PRO A 106 -0.93 -19.81 1.54
CA PRO A 106 -0.11 -20.91 1.02
C PRO A 106 0.53 -21.74 2.13
N THR A 107 0.31 -23.06 2.10
CA THR A 107 0.79 -23.98 3.14
C THR A 107 2.30 -24.09 3.19
N TYR A 108 3.01 -23.83 2.08
CA TYR A 108 4.48 -23.86 2.06
C TYR A 108 5.12 -22.84 3.02
N LEU A 109 4.40 -21.79 3.41
CA LEU A 109 4.87 -20.82 4.40
C LEU A 109 5.12 -21.46 5.78
N GLN A 110 4.43 -22.56 6.10
CA GLN A 110 4.66 -23.33 7.34
C GLN A 110 6.10 -23.87 7.44
N ASN A 111 6.81 -24.01 6.32
CA ASN A 111 8.22 -24.38 6.31
C ASN A 111 9.15 -23.25 6.79
N PHE A 112 8.62 -22.02 6.93
CA PHE A 112 9.34 -20.81 7.32
C PHE A 112 8.65 -20.15 8.52
N ALA A 113 8.66 -20.80 9.69
CA ALA A 113 7.86 -20.43 10.85
C ALA A 113 7.90 -18.92 11.22
N GLY A 114 9.06 -18.27 11.13
CA GLY A 114 9.16 -16.83 11.37
C GLY A 114 8.42 -15.96 10.35
N ILE A 115 8.45 -16.35 9.08
CA ILE A 115 7.71 -15.66 8.01
C ILE A 115 6.22 -15.98 8.10
N ASP A 116 5.83 -17.21 8.39
CA ASP A 116 4.42 -17.57 8.58
C ASP A 116 3.77 -16.73 9.69
N ALA A 117 4.42 -16.66 10.86
CA ALA A 117 3.95 -15.86 11.98
C ALA A 117 3.92 -14.36 11.65
N ALA A 118 4.99 -13.82 11.05
CA ALA A 118 5.02 -12.40 10.68
C ALA A 118 3.97 -12.06 9.62
N LEU A 119 3.76 -12.91 8.63
CA LEU A 119 2.81 -12.68 7.55
C LEU A 119 1.37 -12.75 8.08
N LYS A 120 1.02 -13.79 8.84
CA LYS A 120 -0.34 -13.94 9.37
C LYS A 120 -0.60 -12.97 10.50
N ALA A 121 0.19 -12.97 11.56
CA ALA A 121 -0.09 -12.13 12.72
C ALA A 121 0.18 -10.65 12.44
N HIS A 122 1.32 -10.32 11.85
CA HIS A 122 1.71 -8.92 11.74
C HIS A 122 1.22 -8.25 10.46
N LEU A 123 1.46 -8.85 9.29
CA LEU A 123 1.07 -8.23 8.02
C LEU A 123 -0.46 -8.27 7.83
N PHE A 124 -1.06 -9.46 7.75
CA PHE A 124 -2.49 -9.56 7.46
C PHE A 124 -3.37 -9.32 8.69
N GLY A 125 -2.94 -9.85 9.84
CA GLY A 125 -3.67 -9.79 11.10
C GLY A 125 -3.68 -8.40 11.70
N TYR A 126 -2.53 -7.76 11.84
CA TYR A 126 -2.44 -6.41 12.41
C TYR A 126 -2.53 -5.33 11.34
N LEU A 127 -1.66 -5.31 10.34
CA LEU A 127 -1.56 -4.17 9.43
C LEU A 127 -2.76 -4.06 8.46
N PHE A 128 -3.10 -5.11 7.72
CA PHE A 128 -4.22 -5.07 6.76
C PHE A 128 -5.61 -5.05 7.41
N SER A 129 -5.73 -5.38 8.71
CA SER A 129 -7.01 -5.31 9.42
C SER A 129 -7.37 -3.90 9.93
N ARG A 130 -6.43 -2.94 9.89
CA ARG A 130 -6.62 -1.52 10.26
C ARG A 130 -7.42 -0.75 9.21
N GLN A 131 -8.65 -1.15 8.96
CA GLN A 131 -9.44 -0.62 7.83
C GLN A 131 -10.27 0.62 8.16
N GLU A 132 -10.21 1.12 9.41
CA GLU A 132 -10.97 2.28 9.85
C GLU A 132 -10.55 3.61 9.19
N ILE A 133 -9.31 3.74 8.73
CA ILE A 133 -8.79 4.94 8.05
C ILE A 133 -8.57 4.67 6.55
N LEU A 134 -7.91 3.56 6.23
CA LEU A 134 -7.65 3.12 4.85
C LEU A 134 -8.29 1.75 4.64
N PRO A 135 -9.35 1.66 3.82
CA PRO A 135 -9.95 0.39 3.46
C PRO A 135 -8.97 -0.53 2.71
N ALA A 136 -9.36 -1.80 2.58
CA ALA A 136 -8.53 -2.83 1.96
C ALA A 136 -8.03 -2.45 0.55
N LEU A 137 -8.87 -1.80 -0.26
CA LEU A 137 -8.50 -1.42 -1.63
C LEU A 137 -7.36 -0.40 -1.64
N GLU A 138 -7.45 0.66 -0.84
CA GLU A 138 -6.42 1.68 -0.73
C GLU A 138 -5.09 1.08 -0.22
N ARG A 139 -5.13 0.16 0.74
CA ARG A 139 -3.94 -0.57 1.21
C ARG A 139 -3.29 -1.39 0.11
N GLU A 140 -4.09 -2.07 -0.71
CA GLU A 140 -3.57 -2.82 -1.86
C GLU A 140 -3.03 -1.91 -2.95
N LEU A 141 -3.67 -0.76 -3.23
CA LEU A 141 -3.16 0.25 -4.16
C LEU A 141 -1.80 0.81 -3.71
N ILE A 142 -1.65 1.11 -2.42
CA ILE A 142 -0.37 1.51 -1.82
C ILE A 142 0.66 0.40 -2.02
N THR A 143 0.28 -0.85 -1.74
CA THR A 143 1.16 -2.02 -1.86
C THR A 143 1.69 -2.21 -3.28
N VAL A 144 0.82 -2.17 -4.30
CA VAL A 144 1.26 -2.35 -5.69
C VAL A 144 2.14 -1.19 -6.17
N SER A 145 1.93 0.02 -5.67
CA SER A 145 2.82 1.16 -5.97
C SER A 145 4.18 1.01 -5.31
N THR A 146 4.22 0.62 -4.03
CA THR A 146 5.46 0.32 -3.31
C THR A 146 6.25 -0.78 -4.00
N LEU A 147 5.60 -1.91 -4.33
CA LEU A 147 6.26 -3.04 -5.00
C LEU A 147 6.77 -2.67 -6.39
N ALA A 148 6.05 -1.83 -7.12
CA ALA A 148 6.51 -1.33 -8.42
C ALA A 148 7.69 -0.34 -8.33
N ALA A 149 7.96 0.20 -7.14
CA ALA A 149 9.12 1.03 -6.85
C ALA A 149 10.39 0.21 -6.53
N LEU A 150 10.23 -1.09 -6.25
CA LEU A 150 11.29 -2.02 -5.87
C LEU A 150 11.69 -2.92 -7.04
N GLU A 151 12.94 -3.39 -7.00
CA GLU A 151 13.47 -4.31 -8.01
C GLU A 151 13.28 -5.77 -7.58
N ASN A 152 13.16 -6.68 -8.56
CA ASN A 152 13.13 -8.14 -8.35
C ASN A 152 11.97 -8.70 -7.50
N VAL A 153 10.85 -7.96 -7.37
CA VAL A 153 9.65 -8.38 -6.61
C VAL A 153 8.39 -8.53 -7.50
N GLN A 154 8.58 -8.82 -8.80
CA GLN A 154 7.48 -8.95 -9.76
C GLN A 154 6.43 -10.01 -9.39
N PRO A 155 6.79 -11.19 -8.82
CA PRO A 155 5.80 -12.15 -8.34
C PRO A 155 4.85 -11.57 -7.28
N GLN A 156 5.39 -10.78 -6.35
CA GLN A 156 4.61 -10.10 -5.30
C GLN A 156 3.73 -9.02 -5.90
N LEU A 157 4.27 -8.20 -6.82
CA LEU A 157 3.48 -7.18 -7.52
C LEU A 157 2.28 -7.83 -8.26
N ARG A 158 2.52 -8.92 -8.98
CA ARG A 158 1.45 -9.68 -9.63
C ARG A 158 0.42 -10.21 -8.63
N GLY A 159 0.85 -10.77 -7.49
CA GLY A 159 -0.05 -11.26 -6.44
C GLY A 159 -0.93 -10.16 -5.85
N HIS A 160 -0.38 -8.99 -5.57
CA HIS A 160 -1.15 -7.85 -5.06
C HIS A 160 -2.04 -7.20 -6.13
N LEU A 161 -1.66 -7.23 -7.41
CA LEU A 161 -2.57 -6.87 -8.51
C LEU A 161 -3.78 -7.81 -8.59
N PHE A 162 -3.61 -9.11 -8.27
CA PHE A 162 -4.75 -10.02 -8.10
C PHE A 162 -5.65 -9.61 -6.94
N ALA A 163 -5.09 -9.21 -5.80
CA ALA A 163 -5.87 -8.70 -4.68
C ALA A 163 -6.65 -7.43 -5.06
N VAL A 164 -6.02 -6.48 -5.76
CA VAL A 164 -6.67 -5.28 -6.31
C VAL A 164 -7.85 -5.64 -7.24
N LYS A 165 -7.66 -6.61 -8.15
CA LYS A 165 -8.72 -7.14 -9.02
C LYS A 165 -9.86 -7.76 -8.20
N ASN A 166 -9.55 -8.59 -7.20
CA ASN A 166 -10.52 -9.28 -6.35
C ASN A 166 -11.34 -8.32 -5.48
N LEU A 167 -10.82 -7.13 -5.20
CA LEU A 167 -11.52 -6.04 -4.51
C LEU A 167 -12.37 -5.19 -5.46
N GLY A 168 -12.48 -5.59 -6.73
CA GLY A 168 -13.38 -4.97 -7.70
C GLY A 168 -12.79 -3.79 -8.47
N TYR A 169 -11.49 -3.50 -8.32
CA TYR A 169 -10.84 -2.44 -9.10
C TYR A 169 -10.68 -2.92 -10.55
N SER A 170 -11.17 -2.14 -11.51
CA SER A 170 -11.19 -2.56 -12.91
C SER A 170 -9.80 -2.50 -13.56
N GLN A 171 -9.64 -3.20 -14.68
CA GLN A 171 -8.40 -3.14 -15.47
C GLN A 171 -8.09 -1.71 -15.91
N GLU A 172 -9.11 -0.97 -16.34
CA GLU A 172 -8.97 0.44 -16.75
C GLU A 172 -8.49 1.31 -15.59
N GLN A 173 -9.04 1.11 -14.39
CA GLN A 173 -8.65 1.83 -13.19
C GLN A 173 -7.20 1.51 -12.78
N SER A 174 -6.80 0.23 -12.82
CA SER A 174 -5.42 -0.21 -12.57
C SER A 174 -4.44 0.42 -13.58
N LEU A 175 -4.78 0.42 -14.87
CA LEU A 175 -3.96 1.05 -15.90
C LEU A 175 -3.84 2.56 -15.71
N ALA A 176 -4.93 3.23 -15.32
CA ALA A 176 -4.91 4.66 -15.03
C ALA A 176 -4.09 4.99 -13.77
N TYR A 177 -4.18 4.16 -12.73
CA TYR A 177 -3.38 4.28 -11.51
C TYR A 177 -1.88 4.26 -11.83
N PHE A 178 -1.40 3.26 -12.58
CA PHE A 178 0.02 3.20 -12.95
C PHE A 178 0.44 4.23 -13.99
N ARG A 179 -0.49 4.70 -14.84
CA ARG A 179 -0.20 5.82 -15.75
C ARG A 179 0.09 7.12 -15.00
N SER A 180 -0.48 7.32 -13.81
CA SER A 180 -0.13 8.47 -12.96
C SER A 180 1.35 8.49 -12.56
N LEU A 181 2.00 7.33 -12.52
CA LEU A 181 3.43 7.20 -12.26
C LEU A 181 4.30 7.33 -13.53
N ALA A 182 3.71 7.39 -14.73
CA ALA A 182 4.47 7.39 -15.97
C ALA A 182 5.33 8.65 -16.15
N SER A 183 4.88 9.79 -15.62
CA SER A 183 5.66 11.04 -15.58
C SER A 183 6.84 10.98 -14.62
N ILE A 184 6.78 10.10 -13.62
CA ILE A 184 7.82 9.88 -12.61
C ILE A 184 8.83 8.84 -13.13
N ASN A 185 8.33 7.68 -13.56
CA ASN A 185 9.12 6.60 -14.12
C ASN A 185 8.34 5.83 -15.19
N PRO A 186 8.62 6.05 -16.49
CA PRO A 186 7.87 5.40 -17.57
C PRO A 186 8.08 3.88 -17.64
N LYS A 187 9.20 3.36 -17.08
CA LYS A 187 9.45 1.91 -17.04
C LYS A 187 8.46 1.22 -16.10
N VAL A 188 8.15 1.84 -14.97
CA VAL A 188 7.20 1.31 -13.97
C VAL A 188 5.82 1.14 -14.59
N ALA A 189 5.33 2.16 -15.31
CA ALA A 189 4.04 2.10 -15.97
C ALA A 189 4.00 1.01 -17.07
N THR A 190 5.10 0.84 -17.81
CA THR A 190 5.21 -0.21 -18.85
C THR A 190 5.19 -1.61 -18.23
N GLN A 191 6.01 -1.86 -17.21
CA GLN A 191 6.08 -3.16 -16.53
C GLN A 191 4.76 -3.53 -15.85
N ALA A 192 4.14 -2.56 -15.15
CA ALA A 192 2.85 -2.77 -14.51
C ALA A 192 1.76 -3.07 -15.54
N LYS A 193 1.77 -2.41 -16.71
CA LYS A 193 0.78 -2.65 -17.77
C LYS A 193 0.78 -4.11 -18.23
N GLU A 194 1.94 -4.71 -18.46
CA GLU A 194 2.04 -6.12 -18.88
C GLU A 194 1.47 -7.06 -17.82
N LEU A 195 1.83 -6.85 -16.55
CA LEU A 195 1.30 -7.65 -15.44
C LEU A 195 -0.21 -7.47 -15.26
N ILE A 196 -0.72 -6.24 -15.36
CA ILE A 196 -2.16 -5.96 -15.29
C ILE A 196 -2.88 -6.70 -16.42
N GLN A 197 -2.34 -6.70 -17.64
CA GLN A 197 -2.97 -7.43 -18.74
C GLN A 197 -3.04 -8.94 -18.49
N GLN A 198 -1.98 -9.53 -17.92
CA GLN A 198 -1.96 -10.94 -17.54
C GLN A 198 -3.00 -11.25 -16.43
N VAL A 199 -2.95 -10.49 -15.33
CA VAL A 199 -3.84 -10.67 -14.16
C VAL A 199 -5.32 -10.59 -14.53
N TYR A 200 -5.70 -9.69 -15.43
CA TYR A 200 -7.10 -9.49 -15.83
C TYR A 200 -7.54 -10.41 -16.98
N ALA A 201 -6.60 -11.04 -17.71
CA ALA A 201 -6.92 -12.09 -18.68
C ALA A 201 -7.18 -13.45 -18.03
N GLU A 202 -6.62 -13.68 -16.84
CA GLU A 202 -6.87 -14.89 -16.06
C GLU A 202 -8.32 -14.91 -15.54
N ALA A 203 -8.99 -16.07 -15.69
CA ALA A 203 -10.33 -16.27 -15.12
C ALA A 203 -10.30 -16.11 -13.59
N ALA A 204 -11.41 -15.61 -13.04
CA ALA A 204 -11.59 -15.49 -11.59
C ALA A 204 -11.76 -16.86 -10.93
#